data_AF-F6JY95-F1
#
_entry.id   AF-F6JY95-F1
#
_cell.length_a   1.000
_cell.length_b   1.000
_cell.length_c   1.000
_cell.angle_alpha   90.00
_cell.angle_beta   90.00
_cell.angle_gamma   90.00
#
_symmetry.space_group_name_H-M   'P 1'
#
loop_
_entity.id
_entity.type
_entity.pdbx_description
1 polymer ?
#
loop_
_entity_poly.entity_id
_entity_poly.type
_entity_poly.pdbx_seq_one_letter_code
_entity_poly.pdbx_strand_id
1 'polypeptide(L)'
;KLFITQLSLVVFDDLSHHKASSELLRLTLDHVFLQVAPVAGPLPGEEAVATPLRLHAVELYCGDLQLDNQLYSKSNFHFAVLVCQGENAGPVQRAKVHSLLASGRDLEEYKKDCFIKLCLTLSEGRSCRLDDINELRFELKPARFYVEDTFVYYIRTLFETYLPSGDLAGCPAGPSGGEQVLPTQVRQHARALVNPVKLRKLVIQPVSLLVSIHASLKLYIASDHTPLSFSVFERGPVFTTARQLVHALAMHYASGALFRAGE
;
A
#
# COMPACT_ATOMS: atom_id res chain seq x y z
N LYS A 1 13.80 -17.95 2.14
CA LYS A 1 14.18 -16.57 2.52
C LYS A 1 14.77 -15.93 1.28
N LEU A 2 14.38 -14.70 0.97
CA LEU A 2 14.88 -13.91 -0.15
C LEU A 2 15.29 -12.55 0.40
N PHE A 3 16.46 -12.06 -0.02
CA PHE A 3 16.93 -10.73 0.34
C PHE A 3 17.32 -10.00 -0.94
N ILE A 4 16.75 -8.81 -1.12
CA ILE A 4 17.01 -7.92 -2.25
C ILE A 4 17.64 -6.66 -1.67
N THR A 5 18.83 -6.33 -2.15
CA THR A 5 19.55 -5.13 -1.69
C THR A 5 18.81 -3.85 -2.07
N GLN A 6 18.27 -3.81 -3.29
CA GLN A 6 17.53 -2.67 -3.82
C GLN A 6 16.55 -3.13 -4.91
N LEU A 7 15.33 -2.60 -4.87
CA LEU A 7 14.31 -2.73 -5.91
C LEU A 7 13.91 -1.32 -6.35
N SER A 8 13.93 -1.05 -7.66
CA SER A 8 13.50 0.24 -8.21
C SER A 8 12.42 0.03 -9.27
N LEU A 9 11.32 0.75 -9.15
CA LEU A 9 10.24 0.82 -10.13
C LEU A 9 10.15 2.23 -10.67
N VAL A 10 10.09 2.36 -11.99
CA VAL A 10 10.11 3.66 -12.66
C VAL A 10 8.91 3.77 -13.60
N VAL A 11 8.25 4.92 -13.58
CA VAL A 11 7.14 5.26 -14.48
C VAL A 11 7.63 6.29 -15.48
N PHE A 12 7.52 5.97 -16.77
CA PHE A 12 7.89 6.85 -17.87
C PHE A 12 6.65 7.35 -18.62
N ASP A 13 6.74 8.57 -19.13
CA ASP A 13 5.87 9.10 -20.17
C ASP A 13 6.62 9.14 -21.49
N ASP A 14 6.28 8.19 -22.35
CA ASP A 14 6.76 8.07 -23.73
C ASP A 14 5.76 8.65 -24.74
N LEU A 15 4.55 8.99 -24.30
CA LEU A 15 3.41 9.26 -25.18
C LEU A 15 3.21 10.76 -25.40
N SER A 16 3.48 11.60 -24.41
CA SER A 16 3.32 13.06 -24.52
C SER A 16 4.37 13.71 -25.44
N HIS A 17 5.56 13.12 -25.55
CA HIS A 17 6.69 13.67 -26.31
C HIS A 17 7.39 12.63 -27.18
N HIS A 18 7.07 12.62 -28.48
CA HIS A 18 7.65 11.68 -29.47
C HIS A 18 9.18 11.77 -29.66
N LYS A 19 9.86 12.75 -29.05
CA LYS A 19 11.32 12.96 -29.19
C LYS A 19 12.11 12.71 -27.91
N ALA A 20 11.47 12.63 -26.75
CA ALA A 20 12.14 12.41 -25.49
C ALA A 20 11.20 11.75 -24.47
N SER A 21 11.55 10.52 -24.07
CA SER A 21 10.95 9.85 -22.92
C SER A 21 11.25 10.66 -21.66
N SER A 22 10.23 10.87 -20.82
CA SER A 22 10.41 11.55 -19.54
C SER A 22 10.05 10.65 -18.38
N GLU A 23 10.99 10.50 -17.44
CA GLU A 23 10.73 9.81 -16.18
C GLU A 23 9.80 10.67 -15.31
N LEU A 24 8.65 10.12 -14.91
CA LEU A 24 7.65 10.79 -14.08
C LEU A 24 7.90 10.54 -12.59
N LEU A 25 8.03 9.26 -12.23
CA LEU A 25 8.08 8.78 -10.86
C LEU A 25 9.09 7.66 -10.72
N ARG A 26 9.80 7.63 -9.58
CA ARG A 26 10.67 6.52 -9.20
C ARG A 26 10.35 6.09 -7.77
N LEU A 27 10.00 4.82 -7.62
CA LEU A 27 9.90 4.15 -6.33
C LEU A 27 11.17 3.34 -6.10
N THR A 28 11.89 3.61 -5.02
CA THR A 28 13.06 2.85 -4.59
C THR A 28 12.80 2.22 -3.23
N LEU A 29 13.02 0.92 -3.13
CA LEU A 29 12.95 0.14 -1.91
C LEU A 29 14.34 -0.43 -1.62
N ASP A 30 14.91 -0.11 -0.47
CA ASP A 30 16.21 -0.63 -0.07
C ASP A 30 16.06 -1.69 1.03
N HIS A 31 16.89 -2.73 0.92
CA HIS A 31 16.97 -3.84 1.87
C HIS A 31 15.60 -4.51 2.07
N VAL A 32 15.10 -5.15 1.00
CA VAL A 32 13.84 -5.89 1.06
C VAL A 32 14.13 -7.33 1.48
N PHE A 33 13.61 -7.74 2.63
CA PHE A 33 13.71 -9.10 3.14
C PHE A 33 12.33 -9.78 3.11
N LEU A 34 12.26 -10.93 2.44
CA LEU A 34 11.07 -11.76 2.35
C LEU A 34 11.33 -13.14 2.96
N GLN A 35 10.48 -13.54 3.90
CA GLN A 35 10.52 -14.84 4.55
C GLN A 35 9.15 -15.51 4.45
N VAL A 36 9.16 -16.79 4.09
CA VAL A 36 7.98 -17.66 4.19
C VAL A 36 8.34 -18.78 5.15
N ALA A 37 7.50 -18.98 6.17
CA ALA A 37 7.70 -20.01 7.19
C ALA A 37 6.36 -20.66 7.56
N PRO A 38 6.33 -21.97 7.85
CA PRO A 38 5.14 -22.61 8.39
C PRO A 38 4.85 -22.05 9.80
N VAL A 39 3.59 -21.77 10.08
CA VAL A 39 3.14 -21.37 11.42
C VAL A 39 2.89 -22.66 12.22
N ALA A 40 3.71 -22.87 13.24
CA ALA A 40 3.52 -23.99 14.17
C ALA A 40 2.60 -23.55 15.33
N GLY A 41 1.33 -23.93 15.29
CA GLY A 41 0.42 -23.78 16.42
C GLY A 41 -1.05 -23.54 16.02
N PRO A 42 -2.02 -23.95 16.85
CA PRO A 42 -3.41 -23.57 16.67
C PRO A 42 -3.58 -22.05 16.89
N LEU A 43 -4.45 -21.43 16.10
CA LEU A 43 -4.78 -20.01 16.29
C LEU A 43 -5.43 -19.82 17.67
N PRO A 44 -5.13 -18.72 18.39
CA PRO A 44 -5.79 -18.42 19.66
C PRO A 44 -7.29 -18.20 19.40
N GLY A 45 -8.12 -19.18 19.79
CA GLY A 45 -9.58 -19.16 19.63
C GLY A 45 -10.19 -20.33 18.86
N GLU A 46 -9.41 -21.28 18.36
CA GLU A 46 -9.92 -22.49 17.69
C GLU A 46 -10.11 -23.63 18.71
N GLU A 47 -11.37 -23.90 19.10
CA GLU A 47 -11.75 -25.12 19.83
C GLU A 47 -11.41 -26.37 19.00
N ALA A 48 -10.88 -27.39 19.68
CA ALA A 48 -10.20 -28.56 19.13
C ALA A 48 -11.12 -29.58 18.42
N VAL A 49 -11.83 -29.19 17.35
CA VAL A 49 -12.71 -30.10 16.57
C VAL A 49 -12.47 -30.06 15.05
N ALA A 50 -11.74 -29.07 14.50
CA ALA A 50 -11.40 -29.05 13.08
C ALA A 50 -9.97 -29.56 12.83
N THR A 51 -9.77 -30.31 11.75
CA THR A 51 -8.44 -30.72 11.24
C THR A 51 -7.47 -29.54 11.27
N PRO A 52 -6.22 -29.71 11.76
CA PRO A 52 -5.27 -28.62 11.86
C PRO A 52 -4.97 -28.05 10.48
N LEU A 53 -5.48 -26.86 10.20
CA LEU A 53 -5.14 -26.11 8.99
C LEU A 53 -3.65 -25.80 9.06
N ARG A 54 -2.88 -26.27 8.08
CA ARG A 54 -1.49 -25.83 7.94
C ARG A 54 -1.50 -24.37 7.51
N LEU A 55 -0.91 -23.52 8.33
CA LEU A 55 -0.82 -22.09 8.08
C LEU A 55 0.62 -21.73 7.67
N HIS A 56 0.75 -20.76 6.78
CA HIS A 56 2.04 -20.23 6.33
C HIS A 56 2.10 -18.73 6.64
N ALA A 57 3.16 -18.30 7.30
CA ALA A 57 3.46 -16.89 7.51
C ALA A 57 4.35 -16.39 6.37
N VAL A 58 3.91 -15.33 5.70
CA VAL A 58 4.71 -14.55 4.75
C VAL A 58 5.05 -13.22 5.41
N GLU A 59 6.32 -12.99 5.69
CA GLU A 59 6.83 -11.78 6.30
C GLU A 59 7.67 -11.01 5.27
N LEU A 60 7.31 -9.76 5.03
CA LEU A 60 8.00 -8.82 4.16
C LEU A 60 8.47 -7.64 5.01
N TYR A 61 9.77 -7.34 4.93
CA TYR A 61 10.39 -6.22 5.63
C TYR A 61 11.14 -5.36 4.63
N CYS A 62 11.01 -4.04 4.73
CA CYS A 62 11.71 -3.06 3.91
C CYS A 62 12.54 -2.15 4.80
N GLY A 63 13.83 -2.04 4.55
CA GLY A 63 14.73 -1.18 5.30
C GLY A 63 14.41 0.29 5.10
N ASP A 64 14.25 0.72 3.84
CA ASP A 64 13.91 2.09 3.46
C ASP A 64 12.99 2.12 2.22
N LEU A 65 12.21 3.18 2.06
CA LEU A 65 11.35 3.44 0.91
C LEU A 65 11.41 4.92 0.56
N GLN A 66 11.63 5.20 -0.73
CA GLN A 66 11.59 6.54 -1.28
C GLN A 66 10.76 6.57 -2.56
N LEU A 67 9.86 7.55 -2.66
CA LEU A 67 9.12 7.86 -3.88
C LEU A 67 9.52 9.25 -4.35
N ASP A 68 10.16 9.33 -5.51
CA ASP A 68 10.67 10.57 -6.08
C ASP A 68 9.77 11.12 -7.18
N ASN A 69 9.63 12.44 -7.19
CA ASN A 69 9.07 13.20 -8.29
C ASN A 69 10.19 13.59 -9.26
N GLN A 70 10.31 12.84 -10.36
CA GLN A 70 11.36 13.05 -11.35
C GLN A 70 11.08 14.25 -12.26
N LEU A 71 9.87 14.83 -12.18
CA LEU A 71 9.50 16.06 -12.87
C LEU A 71 9.99 17.32 -12.16
N TYR A 72 10.43 17.23 -10.91
CA TYR A 72 10.91 18.38 -10.12
C TYR A 72 11.94 19.25 -10.88
N SER A 73 12.89 18.61 -11.58
CA SER A 73 13.93 19.33 -12.33
C SER A 73 13.44 19.92 -13.66
N LYS A 74 12.30 19.44 -14.19
CA LYS A 74 11.80 19.75 -15.53
C LYS A 74 10.55 20.64 -15.52
N SER A 75 9.97 20.87 -14.35
CA SER A 75 8.69 21.56 -14.17
C SER A 75 8.70 22.37 -12.87
N ASN A 76 7.66 23.18 -12.65
CA ASN A 76 7.57 24.06 -11.48
C ASN A 76 7.00 23.36 -10.24
N PHE A 77 7.37 22.11 -9.98
CA PHE A 77 7.06 21.44 -8.73
C PHE A 77 8.12 21.79 -7.67
N HIS A 78 7.68 21.99 -6.44
CA HIS A 78 8.49 22.33 -5.28
C HIS A 78 9.06 21.11 -4.56
N PHE A 79 8.44 19.93 -4.68
CA PHE A 79 8.91 18.72 -4.00
C PHE A 79 9.57 17.72 -4.96
N ALA A 80 10.86 17.43 -4.72
CA ALA A 80 11.62 16.39 -5.42
C ALA A 80 11.32 14.97 -4.90
N VAL A 81 10.92 14.86 -3.64
CA VAL A 81 10.59 13.60 -2.95
C VAL A 81 9.16 13.69 -2.47
N LEU A 82 8.34 12.68 -2.77
CA LEU A 82 6.94 12.60 -2.37
C LEU A 82 6.77 11.80 -1.08
N VAL A 83 7.53 10.71 -0.92
CA VAL A 83 7.46 9.85 0.28
C VAL A 83 8.87 9.43 0.67
N CYS A 84 9.23 9.53 1.94
CA CYS A 84 10.47 8.98 2.48
C CYS A 84 10.35 8.69 3.98
N GLN A 85 11.33 8.00 4.55
CA GLN A 85 11.41 7.80 6.00
C GLN A 85 11.62 9.14 6.75
N GLY A 86 11.02 9.26 7.93
CA GLY A 86 11.22 10.40 8.83
C GLY A 86 12.64 10.48 9.40
N GLU A 87 13.00 11.65 9.95
CA GLU A 87 14.37 12.09 10.33
C GLU A 87 15.15 11.21 11.33
N ASN A 88 14.57 10.11 11.80
CA ASN A 88 15.18 9.19 12.77
C ASN A 88 15.86 7.96 12.16
N ALA A 89 16.07 7.94 10.84
CA ALA A 89 16.98 6.97 10.22
C ALA A 89 18.43 7.38 10.52
N GLY A 90 18.92 7.10 11.73
CA GLY A 90 20.35 7.16 12.00
C GLY A 90 21.11 6.30 10.96
N PRO A 91 22.39 6.59 10.65
CA PRO A 91 23.19 5.90 9.64
C PRO A 91 23.54 4.43 9.96
N VAL A 92 22.68 3.73 10.69
CA VAL A 92 23.02 2.51 11.45
C VAL A 92 22.97 1.23 10.61
N GLN A 93 22.47 1.21 9.37
CA GLN A 93 22.23 -0.08 8.68
C GLN A 93 22.94 -0.37 7.36
N ARG A 94 23.75 0.53 6.81
CA ARG A 94 24.52 0.21 5.59
C ARG A 94 25.59 -0.88 5.78
N ALA A 95 26.05 -1.14 7.01
CA ALA A 95 27.19 -2.02 7.27
C ALA A 95 26.83 -3.46 7.73
N LYS A 96 25.60 -3.73 8.21
CA LYS A 96 25.23 -5.04 8.79
C LYS A 96 24.56 -6.01 7.82
N VAL A 97 24.25 -5.59 6.60
CA VAL A 97 23.49 -6.39 5.63
C VAL A 97 24.17 -7.73 5.30
N HIS A 98 25.51 -7.74 5.27
CA HIS A 98 26.29 -8.95 5.04
C HIS A 98 26.28 -9.94 6.22
N SER A 99 25.94 -9.53 7.44
CA SER A 99 25.88 -10.41 8.63
C SER A 99 24.48 -10.97 8.93
N LEU A 100 23.42 -10.47 8.27
CA LEU A 100 22.03 -10.94 8.47
C LEU A 100 21.83 -12.40 8.09
N LEU A 101 22.70 -12.95 7.25
CA LEU A 101 22.71 -14.37 6.88
C LEU A 101 23.51 -15.24 7.87
N ALA A 102 24.25 -14.63 8.81
CA ALA A 102 25.18 -15.32 9.70
C ALA A 102 24.65 -15.56 11.12
N SER A 103 23.77 -14.70 11.65
CA SER A 103 23.23 -14.85 13.01
C SER A 103 21.73 -14.54 13.12
N GLY A 104 21.00 -15.36 13.90
CA GLY A 104 19.57 -15.16 14.12
C GLY A 104 19.22 -13.93 14.96
N ARG A 105 20.15 -13.45 15.81
CA ARG A 105 19.94 -12.24 16.62
C ARG A 105 19.99 -10.96 15.78
N ASP A 106 20.92 -10.89 14.84
CA ASP A 106 21.04 -9.73 13.94
C ASP A 106 19.83 -9.60 13.02
N LEU A 107 19.24 -10.73 12.61
CA LEU A 107 18.03 -10.74 11.79
C LEU A 107 16.81 -10.19 12.55
N GLU A 108 16.64 -10.53 13.83
CA GLU A 108 15.52 -10.02 14.63
C GLU A 108 15.69 -8.54 14.99
N GLU A 109 16.92 -8.07 15.19
CA GLU A 109 17.22 -6.63 15.32
C GLU A 109 16.88 -5.88 14.03
N TYR A 110 17.33 -6.41 12.89
CA TYR A 110 17.00 -5.86 11.57
C TYR A 110 15.50 -5.78 11.31
N LYS A 111 14.75 -6.86 11.58
CA LYS A 111 13.28 -6.88 11.44
C LYS A 111 12.59 -5.81 12.27
N LYS A 112 13.08 -5.53 13.48
CA LYS A 112 12.54 -4.46 14.34
C LYS A 112 12.81 -3.08 13.76
N ASP A 113 13.96 -2.92 13.13
CA ASP A 113 14.39 -1.63 12.63
C ASP A 113 13.91 -1.26 11.23
N CYS A 114 13.34 -2.20 10.48
CA CYS A 114 12.79 -1.96 9.16
C CYS A 114 11.72 -0.85 9.15
N PHE A 115 11.74 -0.02 8.09
CA PHE A 115 10.77 1.04 7.84
C PHE A 115 9.36 0.51 7.61
N ILE A 116 9.23 -0.57 6.83
CA ILE A 116 7.95 -1.24 6.54
C ILE A 116 8.02 -2.68 7.02
N LYS A 117 6.95 -3.14 7.66
CA LYS A 117 6.77 -4.55 8.02
C LYS A 117 5.37 -4.99 7.60
N LEU A 118 5.29 -6.04 6.82
CA LEU A 118 4.05 -6.66 6.38
C LEU A 118 4.11 -8.14 6.72
N CYS A 119 3.19 -8.60 7.56
CA CYS A 119 3.05 -10.01 7.91
C CYS A 119 1.67 -10.50 7.45
N LEU A 120 1.68 -11.57 6.66
CA LEU A 120 0.48 -12.26 6.16
C LEU A 120 0.46 -13.68 6.71
N THR A 121 -0.68 -14.10 7.23
CA THR A 121 -0.93 -15.50 7.59
C THR A 121 -1.87 -16.10 6.57
N LEU A 122 -1.42 -17.12 5.85
CA LEU A 122 -2.16 -17.81 4.79
C LEU A 122 -2.60 -19.20 5.27
N SER A 123 -3.79 -19.65 4.87
CA SER A 123 -4.15 -21.07 4.96
C SER A 123 -3.61 -21.86 3.77
N GLU A 124 -3.24 -23.13 4.01
CA GLU A 124 -2.84 -24.05 2.95
C GLU A 124 -4.05 -24.38 2.04
N GLY A 125 -4.19 -23.59 0.97
CA GLY A 125 -5.14 -23.78 -0.13
C GLY A 125 -4.41 -24.13 -1.43
N ARG A 126 -5.15 -24.65 -2.42
CA ARG A 126 -4.59 -25.15 -3.70
C ARG A 126 -4.02 -24.04 -4.60
N SER A 127 -4.04 -22.77 -4.18
CA SER A 127 -3.56 -21.61 -4.94
C SER A 127 -3.23 -20.45 -3.99
N CYS A 128 -2.14 -19.72 -4.21
CA CYS A 128 -1.80 -18.49 -3.47
C CYS A 128 -2.70 -17.31 -3.88
N ARG A 129 -4.03 -17.47 -3.84
CA ARG A 129 -4.97 -16.38 -4.11
C ARG A 129 -5.15 -15.54 -2.84
N LEU A 130 -5.45 -14.26 -3.02
CA LEU A 130 -5.76 -13.32 -1.94
C LEU A 130 -6.94 -13.79 -1.06
N ASP A 131 -7.72 -14.77 -1.54
CA ASP A 131 -8.88 -15.35 -0.86
C ASP A 131 -8.50 -16.22 0.36
N ASP A 132 -7.24 -16.67 0.46
CA ASP A 132 -6.74 -17.57 1.52
C ASP A 132 -5.96 -16.82 2.63
N ILE A 133 -6.04 -15.49 2.68
CA ILE A 133 -5.38 -14.69 3.71
C ILE A 133 -6.22 -14.67 4.99
N ASN A 134 -5.69 -15.23 6.08
CA ASN A 134 -6.31 -15.21 7.40
C ASN A 134 -6.00 -13.91 8.14
N GLU A 135 -4.74 -13.52 8.27
CA GLU A 135 -4.36 -12.29 8.96
C GLU A 135 -3.46 -11.42 8.11
N LEU A 136 -3.67 -10.10 8.15
CA LEU A 136 -2.77 -9.09 7.61
C LEU A 136 -2.38 -8.13 8.71
N ARG A 137 -1.09 -7.98 8.95
CA ARG A 137 -0.52 -6.98 9.86
C ARG A 137 0.44 -6.08 9.11
N PHE A 138 0.22 -4.79 9.21
CA PHE A 138 1.04 -3.77 8.56
C PHE A 138 1.57 -2.78 9.60
N GLU A 139 2.87 -2.50 9.55
CA GLU A 139 3.55 -1.51 10.36
C GLU A 139 4.38 -0.60 9.47
N LEU A 140 4.29 0.70 9.72
CA LEU A 140 5.03 1.75 9.03
C LEU A 140 5.67 2.66 10.08
N LYS A 141 7.00 2.77 10.06
CA LYS A 141 7.71 3.75 10.88
C LYS A 141 7.38 5.18 10.44
N PRO A 142 7.67 6.20 11.26
CA PRO A 142 7.35 7.58 10.91
C PRO A 142 7.85 7.96 9.52
N ALA A 143 6.96 8.47 8.68
CA ALA A 143 7.23 8.78 7.28
C ALA A 143 6.96 10.26 6.99
N ARG A 144 7.55 10.78 5.91
CA ARG A 144 7.28 12.11 5.39
C ARG A 144 6.50 12.00 4.10
N PHE A 145 5.53 12.89 3.94
CA PHE A 145 4.68 12.96 2.77
C PHE A 145 4.65 14.38 2.24
N TYR A 146 5.11 14.58 1.01
CA TYR A 146 5.14 15.87 0.35
C TYR A 146 4.29 15.80 -0.91
N VAL A 147 3.30 16.68 -1.03
CA VAL A 147 2.39 16.64 -2.17
C VAL A 147 1.95 18.03 -2.58
N GLU A 148 1.79 18.20 -3.89
CA GLU A 148 1.23 19.40 -4.50
C GLU A 148 -0.05 19.04 -5.24
N ASP A 149 -1.07 19.86 -5.12
CA ASP A 149 -2.34 19.63 -5.82
C ASP A 149 -2.17 19.64 -7.34
N THR A 150 -1.33 20.54 -7.86
CA THR A 150 -0.95 20.62 -9.28
C THR A 150 -0.26 19.34 -9.76
N PHE A 151 0.61 18.75 -8.94
CA PHE A 151 1.27 17.48 -9.25
C PHE A 151 0.26 16.33 -9.32
N VAL A 152 -0.60 16.22 -8.31
CA VAL A 152 -1.64 15.18 -8.27
C VAL A 152 -2.58 15.31 -9.46
N TYR A 153 -3.00 16.53 -9.79
CA TYR A 153 -3.83 16.80 -10.96
C TYR A 153 -3.14 16.35 -12.25
N TYR A 154 -1.88 16.74 -12.44
CA TYR A 154 -1.10 16.39 -13.63
C TYR A 154 -0.99 14.86 -13.82
N ILE A 155 -0.55 14.13 -12.79
CA ILE A 155 -0.41 12.67 -12.84
C ILE A 155 -1.76 12.01 -13.10
N ARG A 156 -2.82 12.48 -12.46
CA ARG A 156 -4.18 11.97 -12.69
C ARG A 156 -4.60 12.16 -14.15
N THR A 157 -4.41 13.35 -14.72
CA THR A 157 -4.76 13.63 -16.12
C THR A 157 -3.98 12.74 -17.08
N LEU A 158 -2.69 12.49 -16.82
CA LEU A 158 -1.91 11.55 -17.64
C LEU A 158 -2.50 10.14 -17.59
N PHE A 159 -2.79 9.61 -16.40
CA PHE A 159 -3.38 8.29 -16.26
C PHE A 159 -4.78 8.20 -16.89
N GLU A 160 -5.63 9.23 -16.75
CA GLU A 160 -6.94 9.28 -17.41
C GLU A 160 -6.82 9.39 -18.95
N THR A 161 -5.76 9.99 -19.47
CA THR A 161 -5.53 10.15 -20.92
C THR A 161 -5.02 8.85 -21.54
N TYR A 162 -4.13 8.13 -20.87
CA TYR A 162 -3.39 7.01 -21.46
C TYR A 162 -3.82 5.63 -20.98
N LEU A 163 -4.40 5.52 -19.79
CA LEU A 163 -5.03 4.27 -19.39
C LEU A 163 -6.45 4.28 -19.96
N PRO A 164 -6.85 3.23 -20.68
CA PRO A 164 -8.25 3.08 -21.04
C PRO A 164 -9.06 3.14 -19.74
N SER A 165 -10.03 4.06 -19.66
CA SER A 165 -11.03 4.08 -18.59
C SER A 165 -11.49 2.65 -18.42
N GLY A 166 -11.13 2.05 -17.29
CA GLY A 166 -11.33 0.63 -17.02
C GLY A 166 -12.80 0.36 -16.81
N ASP A 167 -13.62 0.58 -17.83
CA ASP A 167 -14.93 0.02 -17.90
C ASP A 167 -14.73 -1.46 -18.19
N LEU A 168 -14.46 -2.22 -17.13
CA LEU A 168 -14.65 -3.66 -17.10
C LEU A 168 -16.11 -4.04 -17.41
N ALA A 169 -16.99 -3.08 -17.72
CA ALA A 169 -18.31 -3.27 -18.30
C ALA A 169 -18.25 -3.28 -19.84
N GLY A 170 -17.99 -4.48 -20.39
CA GLY A 170 -18.69 -4.94 -21.57
C GLY A 170 -17.91 -4.88 -22.89
N CYS A 171 -17.53 -6.06 -23.38
CA CYS A 171 -17.60 -6.29 -24.82
C CYS A 171 -19.00 -5.86 -25.30
N PRO A 172 -19.13 -5.08 -26.37
CA PRO A 172 -20.39 -4.95 -27.08
C PRO A 172 -20.59 -6.26 -27.88
N ALA A 173 -21.05 -7.31 -27.21
CA ALA A 173 -21.63 -8.44 -27.92
C ALA A 173 -22.96 -7.95 -28.51
N GLY A 174 -23.12 -8.13 -29.82
CA GLY A 174 -24.26 -7.64 -30.59
C GLY A 174 -25.62 -8.13 -30.09
N PRO A 175 -26.71 -7.56 -30.62
CA PRO A 175 -28.05 -7.81 -30.12
C PRO A 175 -28.47 -9.24 -30.45
N SER A 176 -28.42 -10.12 -29.46
CA SER A 176 -28.99 -11.47 -29.54
C SER A 176 -29.87 -11.71 -28.31
N GLY A 177 -31.18 -11.68 -28.55
CA GLY A 177 -32.22 -12.39 -27.79
C GLY A 177 -32.29 -12.19 -26.27
N GLY A 178 -33.20 -11.34 -25.81
CA GLY A 178 -34.00 -11.62 -24.60
C GLY A 178 -33.31 -11.65 -23.24
N GLU A 179 -32.05 -11.24 -23.08
CA GLU A 179 -31.45 -11.07 -21.76
C GLU A 179 -31.80 -9.69 -21.19
N GLN A 180 -32.55 -9.70 -20.09
CA GLN A 180 -32.85 -8.51 -19.31
C GLN A 180 -31.53 -7.88 -18.84
N VAL A 181 -31.14 -6.76 -19.48
CA VAL A 181 -29.87 -6.08 -19.20
C VAL A 181 -29.94 -5.50 -17.79
N LEU A 182 -29.35 -6.23 -16.84
CA LEU A 182 -29.28 -5.78 -15.45
C LEU A 182 -28.56 -4.41 -15.38
N PRO A 183 -29.08 -3.42 -14.64
CA PRO A 183 -28.45 -2.11 -14.51
C PRO A 183 -26.99 -2.25 -14.08
N THR A 184 -26.12 -1.40 -14.62
CA THR A 184 -24.65 -1.46 -14.40
C THR A 184 -24.29 -1.49 -12.91
N GLN A 185 -25.02 -0.74 -12.08
CA GLN A 185 -24.87 -0.73 -10.63
C GLN A 185 -25.10 -2.13 -10.02
N VAL A 186 -26.18 -2.81 -10.40
CA VAL A 186 -26.50 -4.16 -9.91
C VAL A 186 -25.44 -5.16 -10.38
N ARG A 187 -24.96 -5.03 -11.62
CA ARG A 187 -23.87 -5.88 -12.15
C ARG A 187 -22.55 -5.67 -11.41
N GLN A 188 -22.20 -4.42 -11.10
CA GLN A 188 -21.00 -4.08 -10.32
C GLN A 188 -21.10 -4.58 -8.88
N HIS A 189 -22.25 -4.41 -8.23
CA HIS A 189 -22.49 -4.93 -6.88
C HIS A 189 -22.47 -6.46 -6.87
N ALA A 190 -23.12 -7.12 -7.83
CA ALA A 190 -23.08 -8.57 -7.97
C ALA A 190 -21.63 -9.07 -8.17
N ARG A 191 -20.84 -8.44 -9.06
CA ARG A 191 -19.42 -8.79 -9.27
C ARG A 191 -18.57 -8.58 -8.01
N ALA A 192 -18.81 -7.52 -7.26
CA ALA A 192 -18.11 -7.28 -6.00
C ALA A 192 -18.44 -8.31 -4.92
N LEU A 193 -19.63 -8.92 -4.98
CA LEU A 193 -20.05 -10.02 -4.10
C LEU A 193 -19.51 -11.39 -4.55
N VAL A 194 -19.12 -11.54 -5.82
CA VAL A 194 -18.51 -12.78 -6.34
C VAL A 194 -17.11 -12.99 -5.76
N ASN A 195 -16.33 -11.92 -5.59
CA ASN A 195 -14.98 -11.96 -5.00
C ASN A 195 -14.88 -10.99 -3.81
N PRO A 196 -15.52 -11.31 -2.67
CA PRO A 196 -15.41 -10.49 -1.48
C PRO A 196 -14.00 -10.58 -0.90
N VAL A 197 -13.55 -9.51 -0.27
CA VAL A 197 -12.34 -9.53 0.57
C VAL A 197 -12.67 -10.36 1.81
N LYS A 198 -11.97 -11.48 1.95
CA LYS A 198 -12.06 -12.39 3.09
C LYS A 198 -10.77 -12.29 3.89
N LEU A 199 -10.87 -11.88 5.14
CA LEU A 199 -9.74 -11.79 6.06
C LEU A 199 -10.27 -12.10 7.47
N ARG A 200 -9.61 -12.93 8.27
CA ARG A 200 -10.00 -13.11 9.69
C ARG A 200 -9.63 -11.89 10.52
N LYS A 201 -8.49 -11.24 10.22
CA LYS A 201 -8.02 -10.08 11.00
C LYS A 201 -7.13 -9.15 10.19
N LEU A 202 -7.49 -7.86 10.17
CA LEU A 202 -6.70 -6.77 9.58
C LEU A 202 -6.22 -5.86 10.71
N VAL A 203 -4.90 -5.70 10.83
CA VAL A 203 -4.29 -4.75 11.77
C VAL A 203 -3.32 -3.85 11.04
N ILE A 204 -3.53 -2.55 11.14
CA ILE A 204 -2.54 -1.54 10.77
C ILE A 204 -2.11 -0.84 12.06
N GLN A 205 -0.82 -0.93 12.37
CA GLN A 205 -0.22 -0.28 13.54
C GLN A 205 -0.33 1.25 13.44
N PRO A 206 -0.14 1.99 14.55
CA PRO A 206 -0.24 3.44 14.52
C PRO A 206 0.73 4.03 13.50
N VAL A 207 0.25 4.97 12.69
CA VAL A 207 1.02 5.59 11.62
C VAL A 207 1.31 7.04 12.00
N SER A 208 2.58 7.44 11.93
CA SER A 208 2.99 8.83 12.13
C SER A 208 3.52 9.39 10.81
N LEU A 209 2.90 10.46 10.32
CA LEU A 209 3.28 11.13 9.09
C LEU A 209 3.64 12.58 9.37
N LEU A 210 4.70 13.07 8.74
CA LEU A 210 4.98 14.50 8.63
C LEU A 210 4.59 14.95 7.23
N VAL A 211 3.51 15.72 7.13
CA VAL A 211 2.89 16.04 5.85
C VAL A 211 3.18 17.49 5.47
N SER A 212 3.62 17.73 4.23
CA SER A 212 3.65 19.08 3.66
C SER A 212 2.81 19.11 2.39
N ILE A 213 1.79 19.96 2.39
CA ILE A 213 0.84 20.08 1.28
C ILE A 213 0.89 21.49 0.72
N HIS A 214 1.17 21.61 -0.57
CA HIS A 214 0.91 22.83 -1.33
C HIS A 214 -0.41 22.65 -2.08
N ALA A 215 -1.44 23.38 -1.67
CA ALA A 215 -2.73 23.43 -2.37
C ALA A 215 -2.97 24.84 -2.94
N SER A 216 -3.36 24.92 -4.21
CA SER A 216 -3.62 26.15 -4.96
C SER A 216 -5.10 26.58 -4.91
N LEU A 217 -5.94 25.92 -4.11
CA LEU A 217 -7.34 26.31 -3.91
C LEU A 217 -7.41 27.61 -3.10
N LYS A 218 -8.42 28.45 -3.38
CA LYS A 218 -8.64 29.84 -2.86
C LYS A 218 -8.73 30.01 -1.32
N LEU A 219 -8.30 29.04 -0.55
CA LEU A 219 -8.08 29.10 0.89
C LEU A 219 -6.59 28.79 1.09
N TYR A 220 -5.75 29.82 1.27
CA TYR A 220 -4.31 29.67 1.46
C TYR A 220 -4.02 28.97 2.79
N ILE A 221 -4.01 27.65 2.78
CA ILE A 221 -3.43 26.82 3.84
C ILE A 221 -2.33 26.00 3.16
N ALA A 222 -1.14 26.60 3.07
CA ALA A 222 0.08 25.81 2.93
C ALA A 222 0.33 25.20 4.31
N SER A 223 0.17 23.89 4.43
CA SER A 223 0.39 23.17 5.68
C SER A 223 1.77 22.57 5.58
N ASP A 224 2.78 23.29 6.06
CA ASP A 224 4.17 22.83 6.03
C ASP A 224 4.44 21.97 7.27
N HIS A 225 4.99 20.77 7.04
CA HIS A 225 5.45 19.88 8.11
C HIS A 225 4.41 19.62 9.22
N THR A 226 3.15 19.41 8.86
CA THR A 226 2.10 19.07 9.81
C THR A 226 2.25 17.62 10.30
N PRO A 227 2.46 17.40 11.60
CA PRO A 227 2.55 16.05 12.15
C PRO A 227 1.15 15.44 12.29
N LEU A 228 0.89 14.35 11.57
CA LEU A 228 -0.30 13.54 11.68
C LEU A 228 0.04 12.23 12.40
N SER A 229 -0.75 11.90 13.42
CA SER A 229 -0.62 10.63 14.14
C SER A 229 -1.96 9.92 14.12
N PHE A 230 -1.98 8.74 13.51
CA PHE A 230 -3.15 7.89 13.38
C PHE A 230 -3.06 6.72 14.34
N SER A 231 -4.17 6.42 15.02
CA SER A 231 -4.27 5.26 15.91
C SER A 231 -4.36 3.94 15.14
N VAL A 232 -4.20 2.84 15.87
CA VAL A 232 -4.35 1.47 15.33
C VAL A 232 -5.67 1.34 14.58
N PHE A 233 -5.61 0.82 13.36
CA PHE A 233 -6.79 0.34 12.65
C PHE A 233 -6.85 -1.18 12.80
N GLU A 234 -7.80 -1.67 13.59
CA GLU A 234 -8.03 -3.09 13.78
C GLU A 234 -9.46 -3.44 13.36
N ARG A 235 -9.57 -4.45 12.50
CA ARG A 235 -10.84 -5.09 12.14
C ARG A 235 -10.70 -6.59 12.29
N GLY A 236 -11.66 -7.20 12.98
CA GLY A 236 -11.85 -8.65 13.06
C GLY A 236 -12.32 -9.24 11.71
N PRO A 237 -13.11 -10.33 11.67
CA PRO A 237 -13.40 -11.01 10.40
C PRO A 237 -14.00 -10.03 9.38
N VAL A 238 -13.19 -9.68 8.38
CA VAL A 238 -13.52 -8.83 7.26
C VAL A 238 -14.09 -9.73 6.17
N PHE A 239 -15.41 -9.67 6.01
CA PHE A 239 -16.11 -10.25 4.87
C PHE A 239 -16.85 -9.12 4.18
N THR A 240 -16.16 -8.43 3.27
CA THR A 240 -16.68 -7.18 2.70
C THR A 240 -16.17 -6.96 1.29
N THR A 241 -16.77 -6.03 0.56
CA THR A 241 -16.25 -5.65 -0.76
C THR A 241 -15.00 -4.79 -0.61
N ALA A 242 -14.08 -4.85 -1.57
CA ALA A 242 -12.87 -3.99 -1.55
C ALA A 242 -13.23 -2.51 -1.38
N ARG A 243 -14.32 -2.06 -2.02
CA ARG A 243 -14.85 -0.70 -1.88
C ARG A 243 -15.19 -0.35 -0.42
N GLN A 244 -15.91 -1.21 0.28
CA GLN A 244 -16.31 -0.98 1.66
C GLN A 244 -15.10 -0.97 2.61
N LEU A 245 -14.11 -1.84 2.37
CA LEU A 245 -12.87 -1.83 3.13
C LEU A 245 -12.09 -0.53 2.92
N VAL A 246 -11.90 -0.12 1.66
CA VAL A 246 -11.26 1.15 1.30
C VAL A 246 -11.99 2.34 1.92
N HIS A 247 -13.33 2.34 1.89
CA HIS A 247 -14.11 3.39 2.53
C HIS A 247 -13.90 3.43 4.04
N ALA A 248 -13.89 2.27 4.73
CA ALA A 248 -13.64 2.22 6.17
C ALA A 248 -12.23 2.73 6.53
N LEU A 249 -11.21 2.37 5.75
CA LEU A 249 -9.85 2.91 5.90
C LEU A 249 -9.83 4.43 5.67
N ALA A 250 -10.42 4.89 4.57
CA ALA A 250 -10.49 6.31 4.24
C ALA A 250 -11.18 7.11 5.35
N MET A 251 -12.28 6.60 5.91
CA MET A 251 -12.95 7.25 7.03
C MET A 251 -12.09 7.30 8.30
N HIS A 252 -11.37 6.22 8.64
CA HIS A 252 -10.47 6.20 9.80
C HIS A 252 -9.35 7.24 9.69
N TYR A 253 -8.66 7.27 8.55
CA TYR A 253 -7.53 8.19 8.36
C TYR A 253 -7.98 9.62 8.05
N ALA A 254 -9.07 9.83 7.30
CA ALA A 254 -9.59 11.16 7.02
C ALA A 254 -10.14 11.82 8.29
N SER A 255 -10.87 11.08 9.13
CA SER A 255 -11.31 11.61 10.43
C SER A 255 -10.13 11.95 11.32
N GLY A 256 -9.13 11.06 11.42
CA GLY A 256 -7.90 11.34 12.18
C GLY A 256 -7.14 12.58 11.70
N ALA A 257 -7.12 12.84 10.39
CA ALA A 257 -6.51 14.03 9.82
C ALA A 257 -7.33 15.30 10.11
N LEU A 258 -8.66 15.24 9.93
CA LEU A 258 -9.55 16.39 10.15
C LEU A 258 -9.61 16.82 11.62
N PHE A 259 -9.67 15.87 12.55
CA PHE A 259 -9.75 16.20 13.98
C PHE A 259 -8.44 16.75 14.56
N ARG A 260 -7.31 16.56 13.89
CA ARG A 260 -6.02 17.19 14.26
C ARG A 260 -5.71 18.45 13.47
N ALA A 261 -6.31 18.65 12.29
CA ALA A 261 -6.19 19.90 11.53
C ALA A 261 -6.99 21.07 12.14
N GLY A 262 -7.69 20.85 13.25
CA GLY A 262 -8.49 21.84 13.97
C GLY A 262 -7.98 22.23 15.36
N GLU A 263 -6.79 21.79 15.77
CA GLU A 263 -6.11 22.19 17.02
C GLU A 263 -4.86 23.02 16.75
#